data_AF-A0A8J7BWD0-F1
#
_entry.id   AF-A0A8J7BWD0-F1
#
_cell.length_a   1.000
_cell.length_b   1.000
_cell.length_c   1.000
_cell.angle_alpha   90.00
_cell.angle_beta   90.00
_cell.angle_gamma   90.00
#
_symmetry.space_group_name_H-M   'P 1'
#
loop_
_entity.id
_entity.type
_entity.pdbx_description
1 polymer ?
#
loop_
_entity_poly.entity_id
_entity_poly.type
_entity_poly.pdbx_seq_one_letter_code
_entity_poly.pdbx_strand_id
1 'polypeptide(L)' 'MVKLLEILEKLSARSLIMVLLVVGSLGIAITDSTFRPAFGDLVKIGIGGYLGQLAPGGKS' A
#
# COMPACT_ATOMS: atom_id res chain seq x y z
N MET A 1 5.00 17.86 -16.66
CA MET A 1 5.39 16.60 -17.32
C MET A 1 6.76 16.10 -16.88
N VAL A 2 7.80 16.97 -16.81
CA VAL A 2 9.18 16.61 -16.39
C VAL A 2 9.27 16.00 -14.98
N LYS A 3 8.58 16.58 -13.98
CA LYS A 3 8.60 16.08 -12.59
C LYS A 3 8.06 14.65 -12.41
N LEU A 4 7.13 14.22 -13.26
CA LEU A 4 6.54 12.88 -13.16
C LEU A 4 7.55 11.81 -13.60
N LEU A 5 8.34 12.10 -14.64
CA LEU A 5 9.40 11.23 -15.13
C LEU A 5 10.54 11.07 -14.12
N GLU A 6 10.96 12.16 -13.47
CA GLU A 6 11.99 12.11 -12.40
C GLU A 6 11.56 11.29 -11.19
N ILE A 7 10.26 11.32 -10.84
CA ILE A 7 9.71 10.49 -9.75
C ILE A 7 9.71 9.01 -10.16
N LEU A 8 9.38 8.70 -11.42
CA LEU A 8 9.39 7.34 -11.95
C LEU A 8 10.80 6.75 -12.03
N GLU A 9 11.82 7.54 -12.37
CA GLU A 9 13.23 7.09 -12.37
C GLU A 9 13.75 6.76 -10.96
N LYS A 10 13.23 7.42 -9.93
CA LYS A 10 13.62 7.17 -8.53
C LYS A 10 12.83 6.06 -7.86
N LEU A 11 11.75 5.58 -8.49
CA LEU A 11 10.94 4.49 -7.96
C LEU A 11 11.57 3.15 -8.33
N SER A 12 12.11 2.46 -7.33
CA SER A 12 12.42 1.03 -7.46
C SER A 12 11.17 0.27 -7.93
N ALA A 13 11.34 -0.74 -8.80
CA ALA A 13 10.24 -1.60 -9.26
C ALA A 13 9.39 -2.14 -8.10
N ARG A 14 10.01 -2.41 -6.96
CA ARG A 14 9.33 -2.80 -5.72
C ARG A 14 8.34 -1.74 -5.22
N SER A 15 8.76 -0.47 -5.21
CA SER A 15 7.91 0.64 -4.79
C SER A 15 6.76 0.88 -5.76
N LEU A 16 7.02 0.74 -7.06
CA LEU A 16 5.98 0.85 -8.09
C LEU A 16 4.92 -0.24 -7.92
N ILE A 17 5.34 -1.49 -7.75
CA ILE A 17 4.43 -2.62 -7.50
C ILE A 17 3.59 -2.38 -6.25
N MET A 18 4.20 -1.90 -5.15
CA MET A 18 3.46 -1.58 -3.93
C MET A 18 2.39 -0.50 -4.15
N VAL A 19 2.73 0.58 -4.86
CA VAL A 19 1.77 1.65 -5.17
C VAL A 19 0.62 1.12 -6.02
N LEU A 20 0.91 0.31 -7.04
CA LEU A 20 -0.12 -0.30 -7.89
C LEU A 20 -1.05 -1.23 -7.11
N LEU A 21 -0.51 -2.04 -6.20
CA LEU A 21 -1.32 -2.95 -5.37
C LEU A 21 -2.24 -2.17 -4.42
N VAL A 22 -1.74 -1.10 -3.79
CA VAL A 22 -2.53 -0.27 -2.86
C VAL A 22 -3.63 0.48 -3.62
N VAL A 23 -3.28 1.16 -4.71
CA VAL A 23 -4.25 1.95 -5.49
C VAL A 23 -5.25 1.04 -6.20
N GLY A 24 -4.78 -0.09 -6.76
CA GLY A 24 -5.64 -1.06 -7.44
C GLY A 24 -6.66 -1.70 -6.50
N SER A 25 -6.22 -2.18 -5.33
CA SER A 25 -7.13 -2.77 -4.34
C SER A 25 -8.13 -1.75 -3.78
N LEU A 26 -7.71 -0.49 -3.59
CA LEU A 26 -8.62 0.60 -3.23
C LEU A 26 -9.67 0.86 -4.32
N GLY A 27 -9.25 0.89 -5.59
CA GLY A 27 -10.16 1.05 -6.72
C GLY A 27 -11.25 -0.02 -6.74
N ILE A 28 -10.86 -1.29 -6.57
CA ILE A 28 -11.80 -2.42 -6.51
C ILE A 28 -12.78 -2.25 -5.33
N ALA A 29 -12.30 -1.84 -4.16
CA ALA A 29 -13.16 -1.66 -2.98
C ALA A 29 -14.21 -0.54 -3.14
N ILE A 30 -13.88 0.49 -3.93
CA ILE A 30 -14.82 1.56 -4.27
C ILE A 30 -15.90 1.04 -5.21
N THR A 31 -15.53 0.27 -6.22
CA THR A 31 -16.44 -0.20 -7.28
C THR A 31 -17.25 -1.45 -6.91
N ASP A 32 -16.69 -2.34 -6.08
CA ASP A 32 -17.32 -3.58 -5.65
C ASP A 32 -17.48 -3.62 -4.13
N SER A 33 -18.73 -3.53 -3.68
CA SER A 33 -19.10 -3.59 -2.26
C SER A 33 -18.76 -4.94 -1.61
N THR A 34 -18.71 -6.01 -2.39
CA THR A 34 -18.41 -7.38 -1.91
C THR A 34 -16.94 -7.53 -1.55
N PHE A 35 -16.07 -6.74 -2.19
CA PHE A 35 -14.63 -6.74 -1.95
C PHE A 35 -14.22 -5.90 -0.72
N ARG A 36 -15.08 -4.98 -0.25
CA ARG A 36 -14.77 -4.08 0.88
C ARG A 36 -14.31 -4.79 2.15
N PRO A 37 -14.89 -5.92 2.59
CA PRO A 37 -14.41 -6.64 3.76
C PRO A 37 -12.95 -7.11 3.58
N ALA A 38 -12.63 -7.69 2.42
CA ALA A 38 -11.28 -8.14 2.10
C ALA A 38 -10.27 -6.97 2.05
N PHE A 39 -10.66 -5.84 1.46
CA PHE A 39 -9.84 -4.62 1.49
C PHE A 39 -9.61 -4.13 2.93
N GLY A 40 -10.65 -4.16 3.78
CA GLY A 40 -10.55 -3.81 5.19
C GLY A 40 -9.53 -4.67 5.95
N ASP A 41 -9.47 -5.97 5.65
CA ASP A 41 -8.47 -6.87 6.26
C ASP A 41 -7.05 -6.58 5.78
N LEU A 42 -6.86 -6.26 4.49
CA LEU A 42 -5.56 -5.82 3.96
C LEU A 42 -5.08 -4.54 4.65
N VAL A 43 -5.98 -3.57 4.85
CA VAL A 43 -5.66 -2.32 5.55
C VAL A 43 -5.28 -2.59 7.01
N LYS A 44 -6.02 -3.45 7.73
CA LYS A 44 -5.67 -3.84 9.11
C LYS A 44 -4.27 -4.45 9.20
N ILE A 45 -3.93 -5.36 8.28
CA ILE A 45 -2.60 -5.98 8.24
C ILE A 45 -1.52 -4.94 7.95
N GLY A 46 -1.74 -4.05 6.97
CA GLY A 46 -0.79 -3.01 6.62
C GLY A 46 -0.53 -2.04 7.78
N ILE A 47 -1.60 -1.53 8.40
CA ILE A 47 -1.51 -0.62 9.56
C ILE A 47 -0.89 -1.35 10.75
N GLY A 48 -1.34 -2.57 11.05
CA GLY A 48 -0.82 -3.38 12.16
C GLY A 48 0.67 -3.68 12.00
N GLY A 49 1.12 -4.03 10.79
CA GLY A 49 2.53 -4.23 10.48
C GLY A 49 3.35 -2.97 10.65
N TYR A 50 2.87 -1.82 10.17
CA TYR A 50 3.53 -0.53 10.35
C TYR A 50 3.64 -0.13 11.82
N LEU A 51 2.53 -0.20 12.57
CA LEU A 51 2.51 0.07 14.00
C LEU A 51 3.43 -0.90 14.78
N GLY A 52 3.48 -2.16 14.38
CA GLY A 52 4.38 -3.16 14.95
C GLY A 52 5.86 -2.82 14.78
N GLN A 53 6.24 -2.22 13.64
CA GLN A 53 7.61 -1.73 13.42
C GLN A 53 7.95 -0.51 14.28
N LEU A 54 6.95 0.29 14.67
CA LEU A 54 7.11 1.45 15.53
C LEU A 54 7.07 1.11 17.03
N ALA A 55 6.64 -0.10 17.39
CA ALA A 55 6.56 -0.52 18.78
C ALA A 55 7.97 -0.64 19.41
N PRO A 56 8.27 0.08 20.50
CA PRO A 56 9.56 0.00 21.16
C PRO A 56 9.74 -1.39 21.78
N GLY A 57 10.83 -2.07 21.40
CA GLY A 57 11.13 -3.45 21.81
C GLY A 57 10.96 -4.51 20.71
N GLY A 58 10.55 -4.11 19.50
CA GLY A 58 10.60 -4.97 18.31
C GLY A 58 12.05 -5.30 17.96
N LYS A 59 12.50 -6.51 18.32
CA LYS A 59 13.76 -7.06 17.80
C LYS A 59 13.60 -7.25 16.30
N SER A 60 14.23 -6.37 15.51
CA SER A 60 14.57 -6.66 14.12
C SER A 60 15.73 -7.64 14.04
#